data_AF-A0A950AXP9-F1
#
_entry.id   AF-A0A950AXP9-F1
#
_cell.length_a   1.000
_cell.length_b   1.000
_cell.length_c   1.000
_cell.angle_alpha   90.00
_cell.angle_beta   90.00
_cell.angle_gamma   90.00
#
_symmetry.space_group_name_H-M   'P 1'
#
loop_
_entity.id
_entity.type
_entity.pdbx_description
1 polymer ?
#
loop_
_entity_poly.entity_id
_entity_poly.type
_entity_poly.pdbx_seq_one_letter_code
_entity_poly.pdbx_strand_id
1 'polypeptide(L)'
;MGVRTWLLRRAMGRMRISDDIVRHLSTFQRLGENVEVQLPTEVMPVGARTVFRAVRTRAAAQLGPDWVWPFWLERQLDPRSAAFVPRGHLPTLANLTNRNWTMVGNVGSPWEAIVDGRGLVTPWFDGWSLDWWVGADDRWHFPSREVSVRQRLIEAAPVVETVMRVPGGDAVQRVYAVQDAEELAVVEFENASNLPFALALAVRPYNPEGLAVVERIELVDRTVTVDGRPALLLPAEPARVAGSTFHGGDSMRIVT
;
A
#
# COMPACT_ATOMS: atom_id res chain seq x y z
N MET A 1 29.32 -8.84 -38.28
CA MET A 1 28.75 -8.33 -37.01
C MET A 1 27.25 -8.57 -37.02
N GLY A 2 26.70 -9.25 -36.00
CA GLY A 2 25.30 -9.65 -35.98
C GLY A 2 24.35 -8.51 -35.64
N VAL A 3 23.16 -8.50 -36.25
CA VAL A 3 22.08 -7.51 -36.04
C VAL A 3 21.71 -7.35 -34.56
N ARG A 4 21.76 -8.45 -33.78
CA ARG A 4 21.55 -8.44 -32.31
C ARG A 4 22.57 -7.58 -31.56
N THR A 5 23.85 -7.67 -31.93
CA THR A 5 24.94 -6.90 -31.30
C THR A 5 24.82 -5.41 -31.60
N TRP A 6 24.35 -5.06 -32.80
CA TRP A 6 24.09 -3.67 -33.19
C TRP A 6 22.88 -3.07 -32.46
N LEU A 7 21.78 -3.82 -32.35
CA LEU A 7 20.58 -3.39 -31.60
C LEU A 7 20.88 -3.20 -30.11
N LEU A 8 21.63 -4.13 -29.50
CA LEU A 8 22.07 -4.02 -28.11
C LEU A 8 22.95 -2.78 -27.88
N ARG A 9 23.95 -2.54 -28.75
CA ARG A 9 24.79 -1.33 -28.64
C ARG A 9 23.99 -0.04 -28.83
N ARG A 10 23.00 -0.03 -29.73
CA ARG A 10 22.15 1.15 -29.97
C ARG A 10 21.20 1.41 -28.80
N ALA A 11 20.66 0.36 -28.18
CA ALA A 11 19.87 0.47 -26.95
C ALA A 11 20.72 0.95 -25.77
N MET A 12 21.91 0.37 -25.57
CA MET A 12 22.87 0.77 -24.55
C MET A 12 23.33 2.23 -24.70
N GLY A 13 23.60 2.67 -25.93
CA GLY A 13 23.97 4.06 -26.23
C GLY A 13 22.84 5.06 -25.94
N ARG A 14 21.57 4.66 -26.14
CA ARG A 14 20.40 5.48 -25.76
C ARG A 14 20.19 5.54 -24.24
N MET A 15 20.57 4.49 -23.52
CA MET A 15 20.45 4.40 -22.06
C MET A 15 21.68 4.92 -21.31
N ARG A 16 22.67 5.52 -22.00
CA ARG A 16 23.95 6.00 -21.42
C ARG A 16 24.69 4.93 -20.60
N ILE A 17 24.58 3.67 -21.01
CA ILE A 17 25.29 2.57 -20.35
C ILE A 17 26.76 2.64 -20.77
N SER A 18 27.63 3.14 -19.87
CA SER A 18 29.06 3.26 -20.11
C SER A 18 29.78 1.91 -20.06
N ASP A 19 31.01 1.86 -20.57
CA ASP A 19 31.87 0.66 -20.54
C ASP A 19 32.10 0.13 -19.11
N ASP A 20 31.95 0.98 -18.09
CA ASP A 20 32.07 0.61 -16.67
C ASP A 20 30.91 -0.30 -16.22
N ILE A 21 29.68 -0.02 -16.65
CA ILE A 21 28.51 -0.87 -16.37
C ILE A 21 28.65 -2.22 -17.09
N VAL A 22 29.19 -2.21 -18.32
CA VAL A 22 29.47 -3.44 -19.07
C VAL A 22 30.53 -4.29 -18.36
N ARG A 23 31.52 -3.66 -17.73
CA ARG A 23 32.55 -4.33 -16.92
C ARG A 23 31.95 -4.97 -15.65
N HIS A 24 31.01 -4.30 -14.98
CA HIS A 24 30.30 -4.90 -13.84
C HIS A 24 29.47 -6.13 -14.26
N LEU A 25 28.76 -6.04 -15.39
CA LEU A 25 27.96 -7.15 -15.94
C LEU A 25 28.84 -8.35 -16.33
N SER A 26 29.96 -8.12 -17.01
CA SER A 26 30.87 -9.21 -17.41
C SER A 26 31.60 -9.85 -16.23
N THR A 27 31.84 -9.10 -15.15
CA THR A 27 32.41 -9.64 -13.90
C THR A 27 31.40 -10.45 -13.11
N PHE A 28 30.13 -10.03 -13.09
CA PHE A 28 29.04 -10.80 -12.48
C PHE A 28 28.89 -12.19 -13.14
N GLN A 29 29.02 -12.27 -14.46
CA GLN A 29 28.99 -13.54 -15.19
C GLN A 29 30.19 -14.44 -14.86
N ARG A 30 31.35 -13.87 -14.57
CA ARG A 30 32.55 -14.61 -14.15
C ARG A 30 32.47 -15.14 -12.71
N LEU A 31 31.66 -14.53 -11.85
CA LEU A 31 31.39 -15.01 -10.48
C LEU A 31 30.52 -16.29 -10.47
N GLY A 32 29.92 -16.68 -11.59
CA GLY A 32 28.92 -17.74 -11.69
C GLY A 32 29.26 -18.86 -12.68
N GLU A 33 30.54 -19.19 -12.90
CA GLU A 33 30.95 -20.23 -13.86
C GLU A 33 30.33 -21.63 -13.61
N ASN A 34 29.65 -21.89 -12.49
CA ASN A 34 28.93 -23.14 -12.22
C ASN A 34 27.45 -22.98 -11.86
N VAL A 35 26.85 -21.81 -12.05
CA VAL A 35 25.43 -21.63 -11.74
C VAL A 35 24.61 -21.93 -12.99
N GLU A 36 24.42 -23.21 -13.29
CA GLU A 36 23.33 -23.72 -14.16
C GLU A 36 21.97 -23.55 -13.47
N VAL A 37 21.72 -22.39 -12.84
CA VAL A 37 20.36 -22.07 -12.39
C VAL A 37 19.70 -21.40 -13.58
N GLN A 38 18.95 -22.19 -14.36
CA GLN A 38 17.95 -21.64 -15.26
C GLN A 38 17.07 -20.72 -14.43
N LEU A 39 17.21 -19.40 -14.63
CA LEU A 39 16.35 -18.42 -13.97
C LEU A 39 14.90 -18.84 -14.28
N PRO A 40 14.09 -19.18 -13.27
CA PRO A 40 12.74 -19.67 -13.53
C PRO A 40 11.99 -18.58 -14.28
N THR A 41 11.61 -18.86 -15.52
CA THR A 41 10.97 -17.88 -16.40
C THR A 41 9.64 -17.38 -15.85
N GLU A 42 9.01 -18.19 -14.99
CA GLU A 42 7.80 -17.91 -14.22
C GLU A 42 8.02 -16.82 -13.16
N VAL A 43 9.25 -16.66 -12.66
CA VAL A 43 9.61 -15.65 -11.66
C VAL A 43 9.89 -14.30 -12.32
N MET A 44 10.20 -14.27 -13.62
CA MET A 44 10.54 -13.03 -14.33
C MET A 44 9.40 -11.99 -14.34
N PRO A 45 8.13 -12.35 -14.63
CA PRO A 45 7.01 -11.40 -14.53
C PRO A 45 6.80 -10.87 -13.10
N VAL A 46 6.93 -11.75 -12.10
CA VAL A 46 6.78 -11.38 -10.68
C VAL A 46 7.90 -10.41 -10.28
N GLY A 47 9.15 -10.75 -10.58
CA GLY A 47 10.31 -9.90 -10.32
C GLY A 47 10.21 -8.54 -11.03
N ALA A 48 9.78 -8.53 -12.30
CA ALA A 48 9.57 -7.28 -13.03
C ALA A 48 8.50 -6.40 -12.38
N ARG A 49 7.33 -6.96 -12.02
CA ARG A 49 6.26 -6.21 -11.31
C ARG A 49 6.77 -5.64 -10.00
N THR A 50 7.50 -6.42 -9.21
CA THR A 50 8.08 -5.97 -7.93
C THR A 50 9.07 -4.82 -8.12
N VAL A 51 9.94 -4.91 -9.14
CA VAL A 51 10.90 -3.83 -9.44
C VAL A 51 10.17 -2.56 -9.89
N PHE A 52 9.24 -2.64 -10.84
CA PHE A 52 8.49 -1.46 -11.32
C PHE A 52 7.64 -0.84 -10.22
N ARG A 53 7.01 -1.66 -9.38
CA ARG A 53 6.32 -1.23 -8.15
C ARG A 53 7.27 -0.44 -7.26
N ALA A 54 8.46 -0.97 -6.98
CA ALA A 54 9.42 -0.32 -6.12
C ALA A 54 9.94 1.01 -6.71
N VAL A 55 10.11 1.09 -8.03
CA VAL A 55 10.48 2.34 -8.73
C VAL A 55 9.35 3.37 -8.61
N ARG A 56 8.10 2.98 -8.89
CA ARG A 56 6.93 3.87 -8.78
C ARG A 56 6.75 4.36 -7.35
N THR A 57 6.89 3.46 -6.38
CA THR A 57 6.78 3.78 -4.96
C THR A 57 7.82 4.82 -4.55
N ARG A 58 9.07 4.65 -5.00
CA ARG A 58 10.13 5.63 -4.78
C ARG A 58 9.78 6.99 -5.37
N ALA A 59 9.37 7.02 -6.64
CA ALA A 59 9.06 8.26 -7.35
C ALA A 59 7.93 9.02 -6.64
N ALA A 60 6.84 8.33 -6.28
CA ALA A 60 5.72 8.96 -5.60
C ALA A 60 6.09 9.48 -4.21
N ALA A 61 6.86 8.74 -3.42
CA ALA A 61 7.34 9.20 -2.11
C ALA A 61 8.25 10.43 -2.21
N GLN A 62 8.98 10.59 -3.33
CA GLN A 62 9.80 11.79 -3.58
C GLN A 62 8.96 13.00 -4.02
N LEU A 63 7.91 12.76 -4.83
CA LEU A 63 7.05 13.82 -5.36
C LEU A 63 5.99 14.29 -4.35
N GLY A 64 5.55 13.41 -3.46
CA GLY A 64 4.50 13.66 -2.48
C GLY A 64 4.94 13.41 -1.04
N PRO A 65 5.96 14.13 -0.52
CA PRO A 65 6.43 13.93 0.85
C PRO A 65 5.33 14.18 1.90
N ASP A 66 4.39 15.08 1.60
CA ASP A 66 3.31 15.47 2.53
C ASP A 66 2.08 14.54 2.47
N TRP A 67 2.05 13.60 1.52
CA TRP A 67 0.92 12.68 1.33
C TRP A 67 0.81 11.70 2.48
N VAL A 68 -0.40 11.22 2.76
CA VAL A 68 -0.62 10.20 3.80
C VAL A 68 -0.17 8.85 3.27
N TRP A 69 0.94 8.35 3.78
CA TRP A 69 1.54 7.10 3.35
C TRP A 69 1.11 5.92 4.23
N PRO A 70 1.17 4.67 3.74
CA PRO A 70 0.93 3.51 4.58
C PRO A 70 1.98 3.45 5.69
N PHE A 71 1.64 2.82 6.82
CA PHE A 71 2.47 2.85 8.03
C PHE A 71 3.92 2.43 7.78
N TRP A 72 4.13 1.35 7.03
CA TRP A 72 5.46 0.87 6.71
C TRP A 72 6.31 1.92 5.98
N LEU A 73 5.71 2.71 5.09
CA LEU A 73 6.40 3.71 4.30
C LEU A 73 6.72 4.95 5.13
N GLU A 74 5.76 5.42 5.94
CA GLU A 74 5.99 6.48 6.95
C GLU A 74 7.17 6.12 7.86
N ARG A 75 7.24 4.87 8.32
CA ARG A 75 8.33 4.40 9.20
C ARG A 75 9.66 4.17 8.49
N GLN A 76 9.67 3.72 7.23
CA GLN A 76 10.90 3.52 6.48
C GLN A 76 11.55 4.81 6.01
N LEU A 77 10.76 5.88 5.87
CA LEU A 77 11.24 7.19 5.43
C LEU A 77 11.74 8.08 6.57
N ASP A 78 11.27 7.88 7.81
CA ASP A 78 11.70 8.66 8.98
C ASP A 78 13.06 8.18 9.52
N PRO A 79 14.16 8.97 9.45
CA PRO A 79 15.47 8.58 9.99
C PRO A 79 15.51 8.33 11.50
N ARG A 80 14.50 8.80 12.25
CA ARG A 80 14.37 8.57 13.70
C ARG A 80 13.67 7.27 14.04
N SER A 81 13.06 6.62 13.05
CA SER A 81 12.37 5.34 13.20
C SER A 81 13.37 4.19 13.24
N ALA A 82 13.16 3.23 14.13
CA ALA A 82 13.94 1.98 14.14
C ALA A 82 13.72 1.14 12.86
N ALA A 83 12.65 1.40 12.12
CA ALA A 83 12.36 0.77 10.83
C ALA A 83 12.90 1.57 9.64
N PHE A 84 13.72 2.62 9.88
CA PHE A 84 14.34 3.38 8.81
C PHE A 84 15.22 2.50 7.92
N VAL A 85 15.10 2.67 6.59
CA VAL A 85 15.97 1.99 5.63
C VAL A 85 16.74 3.04 4.82
N PRO A 86 18.08 3.13 4.93
CA PRO A 86 18.87 4.04 4.14
C PRO A 86 18.88 3.60 2.67
N ARG A 87 18.56 4.52 1.75
CA ARG A 87 18.35 4.20 0.33
C ARG A 87 19.48 4.61 -0.60
N GLY A 88 20.40 5.49 -0.16
CA GLY A 88 21.42 6.09 -1.02
C GLY A 88 20.86 6.49 -2.40
N HIS A 89 21.54 6.06 -3.46
CA HIS A 89 21.15 6.32 -4.85
C HIS A 89 20.28 5.23 -5.50
N LEU A 90 19.82 4.22 -4.74
CA LEU A 90 19.05 3.10 -5.31
C LEU A 90 17.73 3.59 -5.92
N PRO A 91 17.39 3.29 -7.18
CA PRO A 91 16.18 3.82 -7.81
C PRO A 91 14.87 3.14 -7.34
N THR A 92 14.93 2.28 -6.32
CA THR A 92 13.80 1.50 -5.83
C THR A 92 13.46 1.84 -4.37
N LEU A 93 12.21 1.58 -3.99
CA LEU A 93 11.72 1.58 -2.62
C LEU A 93 10.68 0.47 -2.49
N ALA A 94 11.06 -0.64 -1.86
CA ALA A 94 10.17 -1.73 -1.51
C ALA A 94 9.90 -1.75 0.00
N ASN A 95 8.84 -2.43 0.41
CA ASN A 95 8.61 -2.66 1.82
C ASN A 95 9.57 -3.75 2.36
N LEU A 96 10.42 -3.38 3.32
CA LEU A 96 11.40 -4.25 3.97
C LEU A 96 11.16 -4.36 5.49
N THR A 97 10.23 -3.59 6.05
CA THR A 97 9.95 -3.51 7.50
C THR A 97 8.45 -3.49 7.76
N ASN A 98 7.98 -3.71 8.99
CA ASN A 98 6.54 -3.69 9.28
C ASN A 98 5.73 -4.59 8.32
N ARG A 99 6.30 -5.77 7.97
CA ARG A 99 5.69 -6.80 7.12
C ARG A 99 4.91 -7.85 7.93
N ASN A 100 4.54 -7.47 9.15
CA ASN A 100 3.70 -8.23 10.06
C ASN A 100 2.25 -7.78 9.87
N TRP A 101 1.57 -8.39 8.90
CA TRP A 101 0.16 -8.12 8.63
C TRP A 101 -0.68 -9.32 9.01
N THR A 102 -1.96 -9.09 9.29
CA THR A 102 -2.92 -10.15 9.57
C THR A 102 -3.79 -10.38 8.35
N MET A 103 -3.88 -11.63 7.90
CA MET A 103 -4.82 -12.02 6.86
C MET A 103 -6.18 -12.33 7.49
N VAL A 104 -7.23 -11.77 6.90
CA VAL A 104 -8.62 -11.93 7.31
C VAL A 104 -9.37 -12.51 6.12
N GLY A 105 -9.82 -13.75 6.27
CA GLY A 105 -10.49 -14.48 5.21
C GLY A 105 -11.47 -15.47 5.79
N ASN A 106 -12.19 -16.13 4.89
CA ASN A 106 -13.14 -17.17 5.23
C ASN A 106 -12.62 -18.53 4.74
N VAL A 107 -12.95 -19.62 5.46
CA VAL A 107 -12.54 -20.99 5.11
C VAL A 107 -13.00 -21.40 3.70
N GLY A 108 -14.13 -20.87 3.23
CA GLY A 108 -14.65 -21.12 1.88
C GLY A 108 -13.96 -20.32 0.78
N SER A 109 -13.13 -19.33 1.12
CA SER A 109 -12.57 -18.38 0.17
C SER A 109 -11.16 -18.75 -0.27
N PRO A 110 -10.84 -18.62 -1.57
CA PRO A 110 -9.46 -18.69 -2.04
C PRO A 110 -8.67 -17.39 -1.79
N TRP A 111 -9.29 -16.36 -1.21
CA TRP A 111 -8.66 -15.04 -1.01
C TRP A 111 -8.88 -14.50 0.40
N GLU A 112 -7.85 -13.82 0.91
CA GLU A 112 -7.90 -13.13 2.18
C GLU A 112 -7.59 -11.63 2.00
N ALA A 113 -8.30 -10.79 2.74
CA ALA A 113 -7.94 -9.40 2.91
C ALA A 113 -6.72 -9.30 3.85
N ILE A 114 -5.88 -8.29 3.63
CA ILE A 114 -4.75 -8.00 4.52
C ILE A 114 -5.12 -6.81 5.39
N VAL A 115 -4.83 -6.89 6.69
CA VAL A 115 -4.90 -5.78 7.64
C VAL A 115 -3.50 -5.49 8.16
N ASP A 116 -2.97 -4.30 7.89
CA ASP A 116 -1.67 -3.89 8.43
C ASP A 116 -1.77 -3.53 9.92
N GLY A 117 -0.62 -3.33 10.58
CA GLY A 117 -0.58 -3.03 12.02
C GLY A 117 -1.20 -1.70 12.45
N ARG A 118 -1.70 -0.88 11.52
CA ARG A 118 -2.43 0.38 11.77
C ARG A 118 -3.86 0.36 11.19
N GLY A 119 -4.34 -0.80 10.74
CA GLY A 119 -5.70 -0.95 10.26
C GLY A 119 -5.91 -0.57 8.79
N LEU A 120 -4.83 -0.43 8.00
CA LEU A 120 -4.95 -0.33 6.55
C LEU A 120 -5.44 -1.67 6.00
N VAL A 121 -6.57 -1.68 5.30
CA VAL A 121 -7.18 -2.91 4.76
C VAL A 121 -6.93 -3.01 3.25
N THR A 122 -6.24 -4.05 2.80
CA THR A 122 -6.07 -4.37 1.38
C THR A 122 -6.97 -5.54 1.01
N PRO A 123 -8.13 -5.30 0.37
CA PRO A 123 -9.13 -6.36 0.13
C PRO A 123 -8.77 -7.29 -1.03
N TRP A 124 -7.87 -6.87 -1.93
CA TRP A 124 -7.55 -7.63 -3.14
C TRP A 124 -6.05 -7.73 -3.38
N PHE A 125 -5.62 -8.84 -3.97
CA PHE A 125 -4.22 -9.08 -4.33
C PHE A 125 -3.67 -7.96 -5.24
N ASP A 126 -2.53 -7.39 -4.85
CA ASP A 126 -1.87 -6.30 -5.58
C ASP A 126 -2.78 -5.08 -5.86
N GLY A 127 -3.81 -4.90 -5.02
CA GLY A 127 -4.83 -3.88 -5.19
C GLY A 127 -4.57 -2.61 -4.40
N TRP A 128 -5.59 -1.74 -4.41
CA TRP A 128 -5.70 -0.58 -3.55
C TRP A 128 -5.93 -0.99 -2.08
N SER A 129 -5.82 -0.02 -1.16
CA SER A 129 -6.18 -0.25 0.25
C SER A 129 -7.17 0.79 0.76
N LEU A 130 -8.03 0.36 1.66
CA LEU A 130 -8.89 1.22 2.47
C LEU A 130 -8.11 1.72 3.68
N ASP A 131 -7.94 3.03 3.75
CA ASP A 131 -7.44 3.73 4.93
C ASP A 131 -8.59 4.45 5.64
N TRP A 132 -8.43 4.76 6.92
CA TRP A 132 -9.46 5.33 7.77
C TRP A 132 -8.88 6.48 8.59
N TRP A 133 -9.46 7.68 8.46
CA TRP A 133 -8.97 8.88 9.13
C TRP A 133 -10.04 9.45 10.05
N VAL A 134 -9.62 10.04 11.15
CA VAL A 134 -10.53 10.60 12.15
C VAL A 134 -10.28 12.09 12.28
N GLY A 135 -11.29 12.90 11.93
CA GLY A 135 -11.31 14.34 12.19
C GLY A 135 -11.93 14.59 13.56
N ALA A 136 -11.09 14.88 14.54
CA ALA A 136 -11.52 15.23 15.90
C ALA A 136 -11.45 16.74 16.13
N ASP A 137 -11.78 17.19 17.34
CA ASP A 137 -11.85 18.61 17.70
C ASP A 137 -10.50 19.36 17.57
N ASP A 138 -9.37 18.66 17.66
CA ASP A 138 -8.03 19.25 17.58
C ASP A 138 -7.48 19.24 16.14
N ARG A 139 -7.48 18.08 15.48
CA ARG A 139 -6.97 17.88 14.12
C ARG A 139 -7.49 16.60 13.49
N TRP A 140 -7.07 16.37 12.26
CA TRP A 140 -7.14 15.06 11.63
C TRP A 140 -6.06 14.13 12.15
N HIS A 141 -6.48 12.91 12.51
CA HIS A 141 -5.64 11.79 12.93
C HIS A 141 -5.57 10.74 11.81
N PHE A 142 -4.34 10.29 11.54
CA PHE A 142 -4.04 9.28 10.53
C PHE A 142 -3.37 8.09 11.21
N PRO A 143 -3.94 6.87 11.15
CA PRO A 143 -3.39 5.72 11.87
C PRO A 143 -1.92 5.43 11.58
N SER A 144 -1.45 5.72 10.36
CA SER A 144 -0.03 5.56 9.96
C SER A 144 0.94 6.56 10.60
N ARG A 145 0.42 7.71 11.07
CA ARG A 145 1.18 8.80 11.69
C ARG A 145 1.03 8.86 13.20
N GLU A 146 -0.06 8.32 13.74
CA GLU A 146 -0.30 8.29 15.19
C GLU A 146 0.62 7.29 15.92
N VAL A 147 1.10 7.71 17.10
CA VAL A 147 1.91 6.85 17.98
C VAL A 147 1.01 5.86 18.73
N SER A 148 -0.11 6.35 19.25
CA SER A 148 -1.02 5.59 20.12
C SER A 148 -2.09 4.84 19.32
N VAL A 149 -1.63 3.93 18.46
CA VAL A 149 -2.48 2.93 17.80
C VAL A 149 -2.06 1.54 18.28
N ARG A 150 -3.02 0.74 18.72
CA ARG A 150 -2.83 -0.63 19.19
C ARG A 150 -3.69 -1.58 18.39
N GLN A 151 -3.19 -2.78 18.12
CA GLN A 151 -3.94 -3.81 17.40
C GLN A 151 -3.90 -5.12 18.18
N ARG A 152 -5.03 -5.85 18.16
CA ARG A 152 -5.15 -7.18 18.74
C ARG A 152 -6.15 -8.02 17.95
N LEU A 153 -6.07 -9.33 18.13
CA LEU A 153 -7.19 -10.21 17.81
C LEU A 153 -8.19 -10.19 18.97
N ILE A 154 -9.48 -10.16 18.66
CA ILE A 154 -10.53 -10.28 19.68
C ILE A 154 -10.64 -11.74 20.09
N GLU A 155 -10.19 -12.05 21.30
CA GLU A 155 -10.26 -13.39 21.89
C GLU A 155 -9.68 -14.46 20.94
N ALA A 156 -10.43 -15.54 20.70
CA ALA A 156 -10.09 -16.59 19.73
C ALA A 156 -10.85 -16.43 18.40
N ALA A 157 -11.44 -15.26 18.14
CA ALA A 157 -12.19 -14.99 16.91
C ALA A 157 -11.28 -14.39 15.82
N PRO A 158 -11.54 -14.66 14.52
CA PRO A 158 -10.80 -14.06 13.40
C PRO A 158 -11.23 -12.60 13.15
N VAL A 159 -11.15 -11.78 14.21
CA VAL A 159 -11.54 -10.36 14.21
C VAL A 159 -10.33 -9.54 14.63
N VAL A 160 -9.83 -8.72 13.72
CA VAL A 160 -8.72 -7.79 13.98
C VAL A 160 -9.30 -6.48 14.51
N GLU A 161 -8.96 -6.11 15.73
CA GLU A 161 -9.34 -4.82 16.32
C GLU A 161 -8.13 -3.88 16.31
N THR A 162 -8.28 -2.74 15.65
CA THR A 162 -7.31 -1.64 15.67
C THR A 162 -7.92 -0.46 16.42
N VAL A 163 -7.23 0.04 17.44
CA VAL A 163 -7.70 1.15 18.28
C VAL A 163 -6.73 2.32 18.21
N MET A 164 -7.23 3.49 17.81
CA MET A 164 -6.47 4.74 17.73
C MET A 164 -6.97 5.73 18.80
N ARG A 165 -6.05 6.26 19.61
CA ARG A 165 -6.37 7.32 20.58
C ARG A 165 -6.71 8.63 19.86
N VAL A 166 -7.82 9.24 20.25
CA VAL A 166 -8.30 10.55 19.80
C VAL A 166 -8.72 11.39 21.01
N PRO A 167 -8.97 12.70 20.89
CA PRO A 167 -9.56 13.49 21.97
C PRO A 167 -10.82 12.81 22.54
N GLY A 168 -10.93 12.76 23.87
CA GLY A 168 -12.11 12.21 24.54
C GLY A 168 -12.21 10.68 24.61
N GLY A 169 -11.31 9.92 23.98
CA GLY A 169 -11.32 8.45 24.07
C GLY A 169 -10.65 7.77 22.88
N ASP A 170 -11.31 6.79 22.29
CA ASP A 170 -10.72 5.94 21.25
C ASP A 170 -11.63 5.88 20.00
N ALA A 171 -11.03 5.84 18.82
CA ALA A 171 -11.67 5.40 17.59
C ALA A 171 -11.27 3.94 17.33
N VAL A 172 -12.26 3.06 17.17
CA VAL A 172 -12.05 1.61 17.08
C VAL A 172 -12.45 1.14 15.68
N GLN A 173 -11.58 0.38 15.03
CA GLN A 173 -11.85 -0.34 13.80
C GLN A 173 -11.88 -1.85 14.10
N ARG A 174 -12.85 -2.57 13.54
CA ARG A 174 -12.86 -4.05 13.54
C ARG A 174 -12.94 -4.56 12.12
N VAL A 175 -12.11 -5.55 11.80
CA VAL A 175 -12.06 -6.18 10.48
C VAL A 175 -12.21 -7.68 10.61
N TYR A 176 -13.16 -8.25 9.88
CA TYR A 176 -13.42 -9.68 9.85
C TYR A 176 -14.05 -10.08 8.51
N ALA A 177 -13.95 -11.36 8.16
CA ALA A 177 -14.56 -11.90 6.95
C ALA A 177 -15.91 -12.53 7.28
N VAL A 178 -16.88 -12.34 6.39
CA VAL A 178 -18.18 -13.03 6.44
C VAL A 178 -18.45 -13.74 5.12
N GLN A 179 -19.20 -14.84 5.22
CA GLN A 179 -19.81 -15.48 4.08
C GLN A 179 -21.30 -15.17 4.09
N ASP A 180 -21.79 -14.57 3.01
CA ASP A 180 -23.23 -14.53 2.72
C ASP A 180 -23.45 -15.01 1.27
N ALA A 181 -24.15 -14.24 0.41
CA ALA A 181 -24.23 -14.52 -1.02
C ALA A 181 -22.89 -14.30 -1.76
N GLU A 182 -22.08 -13.39 -1.25
CA GLU A 182 -20.73 -13.07 -1.72
C GLU A 182 -19.76 -13.06 -0.52
N GLU A 183 -18.46 -13.16 -0.80
CA GLU A 183 -17.41 -13.10 0.22
C GLU A 183 -17.05 -11.65 0.52
N LEU A 184 -17.21 -11.23 1.77
CA LEU A 184 -17.04 -9.83 2.17
C LEU A 184 -16.04 -9.72 3.32
N ALA A 185 -15.10 -8.80 3.18
CA ALA A 185 -14.38 -8.23 4.32
C ALA A 185 -15.23 -7.10 4.90
N VAL A 186 -15.70 -7.29 6.13
CA VAL A 186 -16.45 -6.27 6.87
C VAL A 186 -15.44 -5.40 7.62
N VAL A 187 -15.59 -4.09 7.50
CA VAL A 187 -14.80 -3.09 8.21
C VAL A 187 -15.76 -2.22 9.02
N GLU A 188 -15.80 -2.45 10.32
CA GLU A 188 -16.65 -1.71 11.25
C GLU A 188 -15.86 -0.60 11.95
N PHE A 189 -16.55 0.49 12.28
CA PHE A 189 -15.98 1.60 13.03
C PHE A 189 -16.89 1.96 14.20
N GLU A 190 -16.29 2.19 15.35
CA GLU A 190 -16.95 2.59 16.58
C GLU A 190 -16.28 3.86 17.13
N ASN A 191 -17.12 4.83 17.50
CA ASN A 191 -16.69 5.98 18.30
C ASN A 191 -16.78 5.61 19.79
N ALA A 192 -15.65 5.19 20.37
CA ALA A 192 -15.49 4.92 21.80
C ALA A 192 -14.89 6.13 22.54
N SER A 193 -15.22 7.34 22.09
CA SER A 193 -14.88 8.59 22.76
C SER A 193 -16.15 9.28 23.27
N ASN A 194 -15.99 10.23 24.20
CA ASN A 194 -17.10 11.03 24.70
C ASN A 194 -17.40 12.27 23.81
N LEU A 195 -16.72 12.42 22.67
CA LEU A 195 -16.88 13.51 21.72
C LEU A 195 -17.29 12.96 20.35
N PRO A 196 -18.11 13.67 19.56
CA PRO A 196 -18.32 13.31 18.17
C PRO A 196 -17.02 13.48 17.37
N PHE A 197 -16.81 12.65 16.36
CA PHE A 197 -15.74 12.84 15.37
C PHE A 197 -16.24 12.57 13.96
N ALA A 198 -15.56 13.13 12.96
CA ALA A 198 -15.74 12.78 11.56
C ALA A 198 -14.89 11.56 11.20
N LEU A 199 -15.47 10.61 10.47
CA LEU A 199 -14.76 9.47 9.88
C LEU A 199 -14.63 9.69 8.37
N ALA A 200 -13.40 9.62 7.85
CA ALA A 200 -13.13 9.58 6.42
C ALA A 200 -12.63 8.20 6.02
N LEU A 201 -13.22 7.64 4.98
CA LEU A 201 -12.81 6.39 4.34
C LEU A 201 -12.08 6.72 3.05
N ALA A 202 -10.81 6.34 2.95
CA ALA A 202 -9.95 6.72 1.85
C ALA A 202 -9.50 5.49 1.04
N VAL A 203 -9.86 5.45 -0.24
CA VAL A 203 -9.30 4.49 -1.20
C VAL A 203 -7.91 4.99 -1.61
N ARG A 204 -6.87 4.21 -1.29
CA ARG A 204 -5.47 4.59 -1.49
C ARG A 204 -4.81 3.73 -2.57
N PRO A 205 -4.05 4.32 -3.51
CA PRO A 205 -3.37 3.60 -4.58
C PRO A 205 -2.05 2.99 -4.10
N TYR A 206 -2.08 2.35 -2.93
CA TYR A 206 -0.97 1.61 -2.35
C TYR A 206 -1.49 0.48 -1.48
N ASN A 207 -0.61 -0.44 -1.16
CA ASN A 207 -0.84 -1.54 -0.26
C ASN A 207 0.46 -1.83 0.52
N PRO A 208 0.45 -2.85 1.39
CA PRO A 208 1.62 -3.15 2.20
C PRO A 208 2.87 -3.60 1.41
N GLU A 209 2.76 -3.86 0.10
CA GLU A 209 3.88 -4.22 -0.78
C GLU A 209 4.41 -3.00 -1.58
N GLY A 210 3.66 -1.89 -1.69
CA GLY A 210 4.07 -0.71 -2.46
C GLY A 210 2.89 0.05 -3.06
N LEU A 211 3.17 1.03 -3.93
CA LEU A 211 2.15 1.69 -4.75
C LEU A 211 1.44 0.66 -5.63
N ALA A 212 0.12 0.73 -5.71
CA ALA A 212 -0.75 -0.07 -6.57
C ALA A 212 -1.14 0.75 -7.82
N VAL A 213 -1.61 0.07 -8.87
CA VAL A 213 -2.24 0.75 -10.02
C VAL A 213 -3.70 0.97 -9.68
N VAL A 214 -4.15 2.21 -9.69
CA VAL A 214 -5.56 2.60 -9.64
C VAL A 214 -5.75 3.68 -10.69
N GLU A 215 -6.62 3.44 -11.65
CA GLU A 215 -6.87 4.37 -12.75
C GLU A 215 -8.14 5.17 -12.50
N ARG A 216 -9.14 4.56 -11.86
CA ARG A 216 -10.45 5.16 -11.70
C ARG A 216 -11.10 4.77 -10.37
N ILE A 217 -11.66 5.77 -9.70
CA ILE A 217 -12.49 5.61 -8.51
C ILE A 217 -13.79 6.35 -8.77
N GLU A 218 -14.92 5.66 -8.67
CA GLU A 218 -16.25 6.25 -8.84
C GLU A 218 -17.11 5.94 -7.62
N LEU A 219 -18.08 6.81 -7.34
CA LEU A 219 -19.15 6.55 -6.38
C LEU A 219 -20.47 6.53 -7.16
N VAL A 220 -21.18 5.41 -7.08
CA VAL A 220 -22.52 5.23 -7.62
C VAL A 220 -23.44 4.91 -6.45
N ASP A 221 -24.32 5.86 -6.11
CA ASP A 221 -25.14 5.85 -4.89
C ASP A 221 -24.28 5.67 -3.63
N ARG A 222 -24.31 4.46 -3.04
CA ARG A 222 -23.55 4.07 -1.85
C ARG A 222 -22.40 3.09 -2.15
N THR A 223 -22.14 2.82 -3.42
CA THR A 223 -21.12 1.85 -3.86
C THR A 223 -19.95 2.58 -4.46
N VAL A 224 -18.77 2.41 -3.87
CA VAL A 224 -17.51 2.85 -4.46
C VAL A 224 -17.03 1.76 -5.41
N THR A 225 -16.66 2.13 -6.62
CA THR A 225 -15.97 1.25 -7.57
C THR A 225 -14.52 1.67 -7.73
N VAL A 226 -13.64 0.69 -7.92
CA VAL A 226 -12.24 0.90 -8.28
C VAL A 226 -11.97 0.14 -9.56
N ASP A 227 -11.50 0.85 -10.59
CA ASP A 227 -11.25 0.32 -11.93
C ASP A 227 -12.47 -0.43 -12.52
N GLY A 228 -13.67 0.09 -12.23
CA GLY A 228 -14.95 -0.46 -12.70
C GLY A 228 -15.46 -1.69 -11.94
N ARG A 229 -14.80 -2.10 -10.85
CA ARG A 229 -15.23 -3.20 -9.99
C ARG A 229 -15.80 -2.67 -8.68
N PRO A 230 -16.90 -3.21 -8.14
CA PRO A 230 -17.36 -2.90 -6.79
C PRO A 230 -16.24 -3.11 -5.79
N ALA A 231 -15.98 -2.09 -4.97
CA ALA A 231 -14.82 -2.02 -4.10
C ALA A 231 -15.21 -1.80 -2.63
N LEU A 232 -16.19 -0.92 -2.39
CA LEU A 232 -16.77 -0.68 -1.06
C LEU A 232 -18.29 -0.54 -1.20
N LEU A 233 -19.02 -1.21 -0.31
CA LEU A 233 -20.45 -0.98 -0.13
C LEU A 233 -20.65 -0.23 1.18
N LEU A 234 -21.08 1.03 1.10
CA LEU A 234 -21.33 1.85 2.28
C LEU A 234 -22.74 1.57 2.83
N PRO A 235 -22.94 1.65 4.16
CA PRO A 235 -24.26 1.48 4.75
C PRO A 235 -25.21 2.62 4.39
N ALA A 236 -24.67 3.82 4.11
CA ALA A 236 -25.38 5.01 3.69
C ALA A 236 -24.53 5.83 2.71
N GLU A 237 -25.13 6.78 2.00
CA GLU A 237 -24.39 7.72 1.16
C GLU A 237 -23.43 8.57 2.01
N PRO A 238 -22.19 8.80 1.53
CA PRO A 238 -21.23 9.60 2.27
C PRO A 238 -21.67 11.08 2.29
N ALA A 239 -21.60 11.70 3.47
CA ALA A 239 -21.99 13.10 3.64
C ALA A 239 -21.14 14.08 2.79
N ARG A 240 -19.89 13.69 2.46
CA ARG A 240 -18.98 14.42 1.58
C ARG A 240 -18.11 13.43 0.82
N VAL A 241 -17.70 13.84 -0.38
CA VAL A 241 -16.77 13.09 -1.22
C VAL A 241 -15.68 14.05 -1.69
N ALA A 242 -14.44 13.60 -1.64
CA ALA A 242 -13.30 14.30 -2.19
C ALA A 242 -12.43 13.32 -2.97
N GLY A 243 -11.93 13.75 -4.12
CA GLY A 243 -11.05 12.97 -4.97
C GLY A 243 -9.93 13.85 -5.49
N SER A 244 -8.79 13.24 -5.77
CA SER A 244 -7.65 13.91 -6.40
C SER A 244 -6.92 12.92 -7.31
N THR A 245 -6.07 13.46 -8.17
CA THR A 245 -5.15 12.68 -9.00
C THR A 245 -3.74 12.83 -8.48
N PHE A 246 -2.81 11.96 -8.91
CA PHE A 246 -1.39 12.14 -8.61
C PHE A 246 -0.87 13.55 -8.98
N HIS A 247 -1.41 14.18 -10.05
CA HIS A 247 -1.07 15.55 -10.43
C HIS A 247 -1.66 16.60 -9.48
N GLY A 248 -2.90 16.38 -9.01
CA GLY A 248 -3.57 17.25 -8.03
C GLY A 248 -3.04 17.10 -6.60
N GLY A 249 -2.18 16.11 -6.35
CA GLY A 249 -1.66 15.79 -5.02
C GLY A 249 -2.64 14.93 -4.20
N ASP A 250 -2.36 14.80 -2.91
CA ASP A 250 -3.20 13.99 -2.02
C ASP A 250 -4.57 14.64 -1.75
N SER A 251 -5.65 13.85 -1.86
CA SER A 251 -7.00 14.28 -1.49
C SER A 251 -7.14 14.65 -0.02
N MET A 252 -6.22 14.20 0.84
CA MET A 252 -6.12 14.65 2.24
C MET A 252 -6.12 16.17 2.37
N ARG A 253 -5.50 16.92 1.45
CA ARG A 253 -5.49 18.40 1.49
C ARG A 253 -6.85 19.05 1.24
N ILE A 254 -7.80 18.29 0.71
CA ILE A 254 -9.18 18.74 0.43
C ILE A 254 -10.08 18.45 1.63
N VAL A 255 -9.78 17.35 2.36
CA VAL A 255 -10.59 16.86 3.48
C VAL A 255 -10.15 17.48 4.81
N THR A 256 -8.91 17.96 4.91
CA THR A 256 -8.30 18.53 6.13
C THR A 256 -8.23 20.05 6.16
#